data_AF-A0A3A4PGX3-F1
#
_entry.id   AF-A0A3A4PGX3-F1
#
_cell.length_a   1.000
_cell.length_b   1.000
_cell.length_c   1.000
_cell.angle_alpha   90.00
_cell.angle_beta   90.00
_cell.angle_gamma   90.00
#
_symmetry.space_group_name_H-M   'P 1'
#
loop_
_entity.id
_entity.type
_entity.pdbx_description
1 polymer ?
#
loop_
_entity_poly.entity_id
_entity_poly.type
_entity_poly.pdbx_seq_one_letter_code
_entity_poly.pdbx_strand_id
1 'polypeptide(L)'
;MSECAGQVDDRHMKGRNDMGNEAYVCAYCERKIRSGVEVYGLGVKLKEGLEYPGAVGRTMTVHLPVRGRELSCMVTADGSQARLEGWDLIFMVCSEKCGAELKSLLEEEKGLFEEIM
;
A
#
# COMPACT_ATOMS: atom_id res chain seq x y z
N MET A 1 18.27 -20.76 39.33
CA MET A 1 17.52 -21.17 38.12
C MET A 1 16.63 -20.01 37.78
N SER A 2 17.06 -19.21 36.81
CA SER A 2 16.39 -17.97 36.41
C SER A 2 15.48 -18.28 35.24
N GLU A 3 14.17 -18.11 35.42
CA GLU A 3 13.21 -18.20 34.33
C GLU A 3 12.84 -16.78 33.90
N CYS A 4 13.47 -16.34 32.81
CA CYS A 4 13.04 -15.21 32.01
C CYS A 4 11.87 -15.69 31.15
N ALA A 5 10.65 -15.25 31.46
CA ALA A 5 9.48 -15.47 30.61
C ALA A 5 8.95 -14.12 30.15
N GLY A 6 8.89 -13.97 28.82
CA GLY A 6 8.74 -12.74 28.07
C GLY A 6 7.49 -11.93 28.41
N GLN A 7 7.72 -10.64 28.59
CA GLN A 7 6.71 -9.61 28.51
C GLN A 7 6.30 -9.48 27.02
N VAL A 8 5.14 -10.01 26.67
CA VAL A 8 4.52 -9.76 25.37
C VAL A 8 3.82 -8.40 25.45
N ASP A 9 4.38 -7.43 24.73
CA ASP A 9 3.88 -6.06 24.68
C ASP A 9 2.56 -6.05 23.89
N ASP A 10 1.45 -5.86 24.61
CA ASP A 10 0.10 -5.63 24.12
C ASP A 10 0.04 -4.30 23.34
N ARG A 11 0.59 -4.31 22.11
CA ARG A 11 0.38 -3.21 21.17
C ARG A 11 -0.95 -3.40 20.46
N HIS A 12 -1.98 -3.03 21.21
CA HIS A 12 -3.28 -2.52 20.79
C HIS A 12 -3.38 -2.21 19.28
N MET A 13 -3.74 -3.21 18.48
CA MET A 13 -4.18 -3.01 17.10
C MET A 13 -5.56 -2.33 17.15
N LYS A 14 -5.59 -1.01 16.98
CA LYS A 14 -6.84 -0.27 16.79
C LYS A 14 -7.53 -0.77 15.52
N GLY A 15 -8.55 -1.61 15.73
CA GLY A 15 -9.52 -1.97 14.71
C GLY A 15 -10.17 -0.70 14.14
N ARG A 16 -10.00 -0.49 12.83
CA ARG A 16 -10.80 0.47 12.06
C ARG A 16 -12.00 -0.28 11.47
N ASN A 17 -13.00 -0.52 12.31
CA ASN A 17 -14.36 -0.78 11.84
C ASN A 17 -15.01 0.57 11.52
N ASP A 18 -15.02 0.95 10.25
CA ASP A 18 -15.83 2.05 9.69
C ASP A 18 -16.68 1.45 8.55
N MET A 19 -17.65 0.61 8.91
CA MET A 19 -18.73 0.21 8.02
C MET A 19 -19.65 1.43 7.83
N GLY A 20 -19.42 2.23 6.79
CA GLY A 20 -20.29 3.37 6.51
C GLY A 20 -19.83 4.41 5.50
N ASN A 21 -18.80 4.18 4.69
CA ASN A 21 -18.55 4.90 3.44
C ASN A 21 -17.39 4.20 2.71
N GLU A 22 -17.56 3.75 1.46
CA GLU A 22 -16.45 3.26 0.64
C GLU A 22 -15.56 4.45 0.25
N ALA A 23 -14.78 4.94 1.21
CA ALA A 23 -13.84 6.03 1.05
C ALA A 23 -12.43 5.44 0.99
N TYR A 24 -11.80 5.55 -0.18
CA TYR A 24 -10.38 5.21 -0.33
C TYR A 24 -9.53 6.12 0.56
N VAL A 25 -8.34 5.67 0.93
CA VAL A 25 -7.37 6.49 1.66
C VAL A 25 -6.22 6.80 0.71
N CYS A 26 -5.82 8.07 0.64
CA CYS A 26 -4.65 8.45 -0.13
C CYS A 26 -3.40 7.79 0.47
N ALA A 27 -2.70 7.00 -0.33
CA ALA A 27 -1.50 6.29 0.09
C ALA A 27 -0.41 7.23 0.62
N TYR A 28 -0.30 8.46 0.08
CA TYR A 28 0.74 9.40 0.48
C TYR A 28 0.39 10.27 1.70
N CYS A 29 -0.78 10.92 1.70
CA CYS A 29 -1.14 11.89 2.74
C CYS A 29 -2.15 11.34 3.77
N GLU A 30 -2.58 10.09 3.62
CA GLU A 30 -3.46 9.34 4.54
C GLU A 30 -4.85 9.97 4.73
N ARG A 31 -5.19 10.97 3.91
CA ARG A 31 -6.53 11.58 3.91
C ARG A 31 -7.52 10.66 3.20
N LYS A 32 -8.74 10.58 3.76
CA LYS A 32 -9.88 9.94 3.09
C LYS A 32 -10.17 10.68 1.78
N ILE A 33 -10.23 9.92 0.69
CA ILE A 33 -10.67 10.36 -0.63
C ILE A 33 -12.20 10.19 -0.65
N ARG A 34 -12.91 11.28 -0.91
CA ARG A 34 -14.37 11.27 -0.94
C ARG A 34 -14.87 10.51 -2.16
N SER A 35 -15.98 9.81 -2.05
CA SER A 35 -16.63 9.16 -3.19
C SER A 35 -17.06 10.21 -4.24
N GLY A 36 -16.94 9.88 -5.52
CA GLY A 36 -17.30 10.77 -6.62
C GLY A 36 -16.28 11.85 -6.97
N VAL A 37 -15.08 11.82 -6.39
CA VAL A 37 -13.94 12.65 -6.82
C VAL A 37 -12.96 11.81 -7.65
N GLU A 38 -12.20 12.48 -8.52
CA GLU A 38 -11.14 11.84 -9.30
C GLU A 38 -10.09 11.22 -8.36
N VAL A 39 -9.70 9.99 -8.68
CA VAL A 39 -8.68 9.23 -7.95
C VAL A 39 -7.58 8.89 -8.93
N TYR A 40 -6.33 9.13 -8.54
CA TYR A 40 -5.18 8.84 -9.37
C TYR A 40 -4.55 7.53 -8.90
N GLY A 41 -4.36 6.60 -9.84
CA GLY A 41 -3.66 5.35 -9.61
C GLY A 41 -2.18 5.48 -9.95
N LEU A 42 -1.31 5.01 -9.07
CA LEU A 42 0.11 4.84 -9.31
C LEU A 42 0.43 3.34 -9.37
N GLY A 43 0.72 2.84 -10.56
CA GLY A 43 1.12 1.45 -10.78
C GLY A 43 2.57 1.22 -10.40
N VAL A 44 2.83 0.12 -9.71
CA VAL A 44 4.18 -0.34 -9.45
C VAL A 44 4.33 -1.82 -9.78
N LYS A 45 5.53 -2.15 -10.24
CA LYS A 45 6.00 -3.52 -10.42
C LYS A 45 6.92 -3.88 -9.27
N LEU A 46 6.66 -5.02 -8.66
CA LEU A 46 7.50 -5.55 -7.60
C LEU A 46 8.80 -6.10 -8.20
N LYS A 47 9.85 -6.10 -7.38
CA LYS A 47 11.11 -6.74 -7.74
C LYS A 47 10.92 -8.24 -7.92
N GLU A 48 11.67 -8.83 -8.85
CA GLU A 48 11.62 -10.26 -9.13
C GLU A 48 11.81 -11.10 -7.85
N GLY A 49 10.91 -12.07 -7.64
CA GLY A 49 10.86 -12.91 -6.44
C GLY A 49 10.03 -12.35 -5.27
N LEU A 50 9.45 -11.15 -5.41
CA LEU A 50 8.48 -10.60 -4.46
C LEU A 50 7.06 -10.72 -5.03
N GLU A 51 6.16 -11.32 -4.26
CA GLU A 51 4.76 -11.48 -4.62
C GLU A 51 3.86 -11.47 -3.38
N TYR A 52 2.59 -11.14 -3.58
CA TYR A 52 1.57 -11.16 -2.53
C TYR A 52 0.37 -12.05 -2.91
N PRO A 53 0.57 -13.38 -3.00
CA PRO A 53 -0.46 -14.30 -3.49
C PRO A 53 -1.73 -14.33 -2.63
N GLY A 54 -1.62 -14.08 -1.31
CA GLY A 54 -2.75 -14.09 -0.38
C GLY A 54 -3.66 -12.85 -0.45
N ALA A 55 -3.31 -11.85 -1.26
CA ALA A 55 -3.98 -10.55 -1.28
C ALA A 55 -4.36 -10.07 -2.68
N VAL A 56 -4.26 -10.92 -3.70
CA VAL A 56 -4.70 -10.64 -5.07
C VAL A 56 -6.13 -10.09 -5.08
N GLY A 57 -6.33 -8.93 -5.71
CA GLY A 57 -7.62 -8.25 -5.77
C GLY A 57 -8.10 -7.64 -4.44
N ARG A 58 -7.23 -7.54 -3.43
CA ARG A 58 -7.53 -6.94 -2.13
C ARG A 58 -6.63 -5.75 -1.85
N THR A 59 -7.13 -4.85 -1.00
CA THR A 59 -6.33 -3.78 -0.42
C THR A 59 -5.45 -4.36 0.69
N MET A 60 -4.17 -4.00 0.68
CA MET A 60 -3.21 -4.32 1.72
C MET A 60 -2.43 -3.07 2.16
N THR A 61 -1.63 -3.24 3.20
CA THR A 61 -0.63 -2.27 3.61
C THR A 61 0.76 -2.82 3.27
N VAL A 62 1.55 -2.06 2.51
CA VAL A 62 2.97 -2.30 2.30
C VAL A 62 3.75 -1.47 3.30
N HIS A 63 4.66 -2.11 4.00
CA HIS A 63 5.64 -1.43 4.85
C HIS A 63 6.82 -1.00 3.98
N LEU A 64 7.14 0.29 4.01
CA LEU A 64 8.35 0.84 3.44
C LEU A 64 9.40 0.99 4.55
N PRO A 65 10.45 0.14 4.55
CA PRO A 65 11.60 0.32 5.43
C PRO A 65 12.19 1.74 5.35
N VAL A 66 12.25 2.31 4.13
CA VAL A 66 12.60 3.71 3.91
C VAL A 66 11.58 4.58 4.61
N ARG A 67 12.08 5.36 5.58
CA ARG A 67 11.32 6.30 6.42
C ARG A 67 10.24 5.66 7.31
N GLY A 68 10.19 4.33 7.41
CA GLY A 68 9.28 3.62 8.32
C GLY A 68 7.80 3.93 8.08
N ARG A 69 7.40 4.06 6.80
CA ARG A 69 6.02 4.39 6.44
C ARG A 69 5.20 3.15 6.09
N GLU A 70 3.91 3.23 6.36
CA GLU A 70 2.93 2.23 5.98
C GLU A 70 2.02 2.81 4.90
N LEU A 71 1.97 2.16 3.74
CA LEU A 71 1.18 2.66 2.60
C LEU A 71 0.12 1.65 2.21
N SER A 72 -1.10 2.14 1.98
CA SER A 72 -2.19 1.31 1.46
C SER A 72 -2.14 1.20 -0.06
N CYS A 73 -2.16 -0.02 -0.58
CA CYS A 73 -2.26 -0.32 -2.01
C CYS A 73 -3.29 -1.42 -2.28
N MET A 74 -3.69 -1.56 -3.54
CA MET A 74 -4.40 -2.74 -4.04
C MET A 74 -3.44 -3.64 -4.79
N VAL A 75 -3.51 -4.94 -4.52
CA VAL A 75 -2.86 -5.94 -5.37
C VAL A 75 -3.70 -6.12 -6.62
N THR A 76 -3.06 -6.02 -7.79
CA THR A 76 -3.75 -6.23 -9.05
C THR A 76 -4.35 -7.64 -9.11
N ALA A 77 -5.63 -7.75 -9.45
CA ALA A 77 -6.29 -9.03 -9.61
C ALA A 77 -5.81 -9.75 -10.88
N ASP A 78 -5.78 -11.08 -10.87
CA ASP A 78 -5.58 -11.87 -12.08
C ASP A 78 -6.62 -11.51 -13.15
N GLY A 79 -6.15 -11.28 -14.38
CA GLY A 79 -6.99 -10.85 -15.50
C GLY A 79 -7.44 -9.38 -15.45
N SER A 80 -7.01 -8.58 -14.46
CA SER A 80 -7.24 -7.14 -14.46
C SER A 80 -6.39 -6.43 -15.52
N GLN A 81 -6.86 -5.30 -16.03
CA GLN A 81 -6.10 -4.51 -17.01
C GLN A 81 -4.71 -4.11 -16.46
N ALA A 82 -4.63 -3.75 -15.20
CA ALA A 82 -3.37 -3.41 -14.55
C ALA A 82 -2.37 -4.57 -14.54
N ARG A 83 -2.85 -5.80 -14.31
CA ARG A 83 -2.02 -7.01 -14.39
C ARG A 83 -1.55 -7.27 -15.83
N LEU A 84 -2.41 -7.05 -16.81
CA LEU A 84 -2.07 -7.17 -18.24
C LEU A 84 -1.06 -6.12 -18.68
N GLU A 85 -1.07 -4.94 -18.06
CA GLU A 85 -0.09 -3.87 -18.26
C GLU A 85 1.21 -4.10 -17.46
N GLY A 86 1.31 -5.19 -16.69
CA GLY A 86 2.54 -5.60 -15.98
C GLY A 86 2.69 -5.02 -14.57
N TRP A 87 1.65 -4.40 -14.01
CA TRP A 87 1.66 -3.86 -12.66
C TRP A 87 1.28 -4.93 -11.64
N ASP A 88 1.95 -4.93 -10.48
CA ASP A 88 1.66 -5.84 -9.36
C ASP A 88 0.79 -5.16 -8.30
N LEU A 89 1.03 -3.87 -8.05
CA LEU A 89 0.28 -3.09 -7.08
C LEU A 89 -0.16 -1.76 -7.69
N ILE A 90 -1.28 -1.25 -7.18
CA ILE A 90 -1.78 0.10 -7.47
C ILE A 90 -1.94 0.86 -6.16
N PHE A 91 -1.29 2.02 -6.05
CA PHE A 91 -1.54 2.97 -4.98
C PHE A 91 -2.54 4.03 -5.43
N MET A 92 -3.44 4.43 -4.53
CA MET A 92 -4.42 5.48 -4.81
C MET A 92 -4.01 6.79 -4.15
N VAL A 93 -4.08 7.90 -4.89
CA VAL A 93 -3.77 9.23 -4.37
C VAL A 93 -4.85 10.24 -4.73
N CYS A 94 -4.98 11.28 -3.89
CA CYS A 94 -6.03 12.30 -4.02
C CYS A 94 -5.68 13.44 -4.98
N SER A 95 -4.45 13.46 -5.53
CA SER A 95 -3.96 14.52 -6.43
C SER A 95 -2.67 14.07 -7.11
N GLU A 96 -2.38 14.63 -8.29
CA GLU A 96 -1.11 14.43 -9.00
C GLU A 96 0.10 14.78 -8.13
N LYS A 97 0.02 15.86 -7.32
CA LYS A 97 1.08 16.23 -6.37
C LYS A 97 1.38 15.10 -5.38
N CYS A 98 0.34 14.47 -4.82
CA CYS A 98 0.53 13.32 -3.94
C CYS A 98 1.10 12.11 -4.70
N GLY A 99 0.77 11.96 -5.99
CA GLY A 99 1.34 10.93 -6.86
C GLY A 99 2.83 11.13 -7.09
N ALA A 100 3.26 12.34 -7.43
CA ALA A 100 4.67 12.67 -7.64
C ALA A 100 5.49 12.45 -6.35
N GLU A 101 5.00 12.90 -5.20
CA GLU A 101 5.68 12.71 -3.93
C GLU A 101 5.72 11.23 -3.51
N LEU A 102 4.64 10.49 -3.78
CA LEU A 102 4.60 9.05 -3.54
C LEU A 102 5.59 8.31 -4.44
N LYS A 103 5.64 8.66 -5.72
CA LYS A 103 6.60 8.10 -6.68
C LYS A 103 8.03 8.28 -6.18
N SER A 104 8.42 9.50 -5.81
CA SER A 104 9.75 9.75 -5.27
C SER A 104 10.06 8.93 -4.02
N LEU A 105 9.08 8.76 -3.13
CA LEU A 105 9.22 7.91 -1.94
C LEU A 105 9.41 6.42 -2.29
N LEU A 106 8.68 5.91 -3.28
CA LEU A 106 8.80 4.53 -3.74
C LEU A 106 10.12 4.30 -4.50
N GLU A 107 10.61 5.29 -5.24
CA GLU A 107 11.91 5.27 -5.91
C GLU A 107 13.09 5.25 -4.93
N GLU A 108 12.93 5.83 -3.74
CA GLU A 108 13.90 5.69 -2.64
C GLU A 108 13.99 4.23 -2.13
N GLU A 109 12.91 3.45 -2.26
CA GLU A 109 12.80 2.07 -1.79
C GLU A 109 13.32 1.05 -2.84
N LYS A 110 14.64 0.97 -2.98
CA LYS A 110 15.33 0.09 -3.96
C LYS A 110 15.21 -1.41 -3.68
N GLY A 111 14.63 -1.79 -2.55
CA GLY A 111 14.49 -3.18 -2.12
C GLY A 111 13.22 -3.87 -2.63
N LEU A 112 12.17 -3.10 -2.92
CA LEU A 112 10.82 -3.64 -3.11
C LEU A 112 10.27 -3.46 -4.53
N PHE A 113 10.61 -2.36 -5.19
CA PHE A 113 10.02 -2.01 -6.49
C PHE A 113 11.07 -2.01 -7.59
N GLU A 114 10.67 -2.50 -8.76
CA GLU A 114 11.49 -2.53 -9.98
C GLU A 114 11.11 -1.41 -10.94
N GLU A 115 9.81 -1.15 -11.10
CA GLU A 115 9.28 -0.14 -12.01
C GLU A 115 8.12 0.62 -11.37
N ILE A 116 8.08 1.94 -11.59
CA ILE A 116 7.08 2.86 -11.02
C ILE A 116 6.63 3.82 -12.13
N MET A 117 5.32 3.87 -12.39
CA MET A 117 4.72 4.75 -13.41
C MET A 117 4.84 6.23 -13.06
#